data_AF-A0A0U5FBS4-F1
#
_entry.id   AF-A0A0U5FBS4-F1
#
_cell.length_a   1.000
_cell.length_b   1.000
_cell.length_c   1.000
_cell.angle_alpha   90.00
_cell.angle_beta   90.00
_cell.angle_gamma   90.00
#
_symmetry.space_group_name_H-M   'P 1'
#
loop_
_entity.id
_entity.type
_entity.pdbx_description
1 polymer ?
#
loop_
_entity_poly.entity_id
_entity_poly.type
_entity_poly.pdbx_seq_one_letter_code
_entity_poly.pdbx_strand_id
1 'polypeptide(L)' 'MGLPEDVAGVRINRYERAVHECDSETAQKMADALGVSLAYLYAETDELAELIQEFMQLPAKDQHALLADIKSRSKTNRVR' A
#
# COMPACT_ATOMS: atom_id res chain seq x y z
N MET A 1 -21.80 -10.12 -6.61
CA MET A 1 -21.81 -8.70 -6.24
C MET A 1 -20.36 -8.24 -6.28
N GLY A 2 -19.97 -7.66 -7.40
CA GLY A 2 -18.59 -7.28 -7.70
C GLY A 2 -18.16 -6.07 -6.87
N LEU A 3 -16.91 -6.10 -6.41
CA LEU A 3 -16.24 -4.97 -5.80
C LEU A 3 -16.25 -3.79 -6.80
N PRO A 4 -16.44 -2.55 -6.35
CA PRO A 4 -16.38 -1.39 -7.24
C PRO A 4 -14.97 -1.30 -7.84
N GLU A 5 -14.91 -1.45 -9.15
CA GLU A 5 -13.71 -1.33 -9.98
C GLU A 5 -13.35 0.16 -10.16
N ASP A 6 -13.03 0.91 -9.11
CA ASP A 6 -12.33 2.20 -9.28
C ASP A 6 -11.76 2.83 -7.99
N VAL A 7 -10.93 2.10 -7.24
CA VAL A 7 -10.00 2.74 -6.27
C VAL A 7 -8.63 3.07 -6.88
N ALA A 8 -8.47 2.81 -8.18
CA ALA A 8 -7.20 2.92 -8.92
C ALA A 8 -6.65 4.36 -9.00
N GLY A 9 -7.44 5.38 -8.64
CA GLY A 9 -7.05 6.79 -8.78
C GLY A 9 -6.68 7.54 -7.51
N VAL A 10 -6.84 6.98 -6.30
CA VAL A 10 -6.75 7.79 -5.05
C VAL A 10 -5.42 7.56 -4.32
N ARG A 11 -4.30 7.91 -4.94
CA ARG A 11 -2.98 7.96 -4.28
C ARG A 11 -2.59 9.42 -4.05
N ILE A 12 -2.23 9.77 -2.82
CA ILE A 12 -1.81 11.13 -2.42
C ILE A 12 -0.36 11.37 -2.86
N ASN A 13 -0.11 12.43 -3.63
CA ASN A 13 1.23 12.76 -4.12
C ASN A 13 2.05 13.52 -3.05
N ARG A 14 3.39 13.38 -3.09
CA ARG A 14 4.35 14.13 -2.25
C ARG A 14 4.26 15.66 -2.44
N TYR A 15 3.84 16.14 -3.61
CA TYR A 15 3.64 17.57 -3.84
C TYR A 15 2.37 18.11 -3.17
N GLU A 16 1.29 17.32 -3.12
CA GLU A 16 0.07 17.69 -2.38
C GLU A 16 0.39 17.87 -0.90
N ARG A 17 1.21 16.98 -0.33
CA ARG A 17 1.71 17.07 1.06
C ARG A 17 2.50 18.35 1.36
N ALA A 18 3.16 18.96 0.38
CA ALA A 18 3.98 20.15 0.58
C ALA A 18 3.16 21.45 0.51
N VAL A 19 2.01 21.42 -0.17
CA VAL A 19 1.13 22.57 -0.38
C VAL A 19 -0.03 22.58 0.63
N HIS A 20 -0.54 21.39 0.95
CA HIS A 20 -1.55 21.17 1.95
C HIS A 20 -1.06 20.02 2.82
N GLU A 21 -0.62 20.31 4.05
CA GLU A 21 -0.57 19.27 5.09
C GLU A 21 -1.99 18.73 5.21
N CYS A 22 -2.29 17.69 4.43
CA CYS A 22 -3.49 16.92 4.59
C CYS A 22 -3.30 16.28 5.95
N ASP A 23 -3.98 16.86 6.96
CA ASP A 23 -3.91 16.42 8.34
C ASP A 23 -4.07 14.90 8.34
N SER A 24 -3.15 14.20 9.00
CA SER A 24 -3.08 12.73 8.98
C SER A 24 -4.43 12.08 9.33
N GLU A 25 -5.29 12.77 10.08
CA GLU A 25 -6.65 12.34 10.38
C GLU A 25 -7.55 12.32 9.14
N THR A 26 -7.39 13.27 8.22
CA THR A 26 -8.13 13.33 6.96
C THR A 26 -7.74 12.18 6.03
N ALA A 27 -6.43 11.92 5.90
CA ALA A 27 -5.95 10.79 5.10
C ALA A 27 -6.41 9.45 5.68
N GLN A 28 -6.44 9.31 7.02
CA GLN A 28 -6.99 8.13 7.68
C GLN A 28 -8.49 7.97 7.40
N LYS A 29 -9.29 9.04 7.52
CA LYS A 29 -10.72 9.01 7.18
C LYS A 29 -10.97 8.63 5.72
N MET A 30 -10.12 9.09 4.80
CA MET A 30 -10.20 8.69 3.38
C MET A 30 -9.89 7.21 3.21
N ALA A 31 -8.84 6.70 3.87
CA ALA A 31 -8.49 5.29 3.82
C ALA A 31 -9.64 4.41 4.32
N ASP A 32 -10.24 4.77 5.46
CA ASP A 32 -11.39 4.07 6.04
C ASP A 32 -12.61 4.11 5.10
N ALA A 33 -12.90 5.26 4.50
CA ALA A 33 -14.03 5.43 3.57
C ALA A 33 -13.86 4.62 2.27
N LEU A 34 -12.62 4.45 1.80
CA LEU A 34 -12.28 3.67 0.62
C LEU A 34 -12.07 2.18 0.92
N GLY A 35 -12.02 1.79 2.20
CA GLY A 35 -11.75 0.41 2.62
C GLY A 35 -10.33 -0.05 2.32
N VAL A 36 -9.38 0.89 2.21
CA VAL A 36 -7.97 0.63 1.92
C VAL A 36 -7.09 1.02 3.11
N SER A 37 -5.83 0.61 3.10
CA SER A 37 -4.90 1.00 4.15
C SER A 37 -4.38 2.43 3.95
N LEU A 38 -4.03 3.10 5.04
CA LEU A 38 -3.36 4.40 4.94
C LEU A 38 -2.06 4.29 4.11
N ALA A 39 -1.33 3.18 4.26
CA ALA A 39 -0.10 2.93 3.50
C ALA A 39 -0.35 2.84 1.98
N TYR A 40 -1.51 2.31 1.56
CA TYR A 40 -1.91 2.26 0.15
C TYR A 40 -2.02 3.66 -0.45
N LEU A 41 -2.66 4.60 0.26
CA LEU A 41 -2.81 5.99 -0.20
C LEU A 41 -1.46 6.71 -0.40
N TYR A 42 -0.41 6.27 0.30
CA TYR A 42 0.92 6.86 0.22
C TYR A 42 1.94 6.04 -0.57
N ALA A 43 1.53 4.92 -1.17
CA ALA A 43 2.43 4.12 -1.99
C ALA A 43 3.00 4.97 -3.14
N GLU A 44 4.30 4.85 -3.41
CA GLU A 44 5.00 5.66 -4.44
C GLU A 44 4.85 5.10 -5.85
N THR A 45 4.59 3.80 -6.00
CA THR A 45 4.33 3.16 -7.30
C THR A 45 3.08 2.28 -7.23
N ASP A 46 2.53 1.94 -8.40
CA ASP A 46 1.36 1.06 -8.49
C ASP A 46 1.71 -0.34 -7.97
N GLU A 47 2.91 -0.85 -8.26
CA GLU A 47 3.34 -2.17 -7.79
C GLU A 47 3.43 -2.22 -6.26
N LEU A 48 3.84 -1.11 -5.61
CA LEU A 48 3.86 -1.02 -4.15
C LEU A 48 2.44 -0.95 -3.58
N ALA A 49 1.53 -0.22 -4.23
CA ALA A 49 0.13 -0.12 -3.83
C ALA A 49 -0.55 -1.49 -3.93
N GLU A 50 -0.38 -2.19 -5.05
CA GLU A 50 -0.85 -3.55 -5.26
C GLU A 50 -0.26 -4.52 -4.24
N LEU A 51 1.06 -4.46 -3.97
CA LEU A 51 1.69 -5.28 -2.95
C LEU A 51 1.06 -5.05 -1.57
N ILE A 52 0.84 -3.79 -1.16
CA ILE A 52 0.20 -3.47 0.11
C ILE A 52 -1.23 -4.03 0.16
N GLN A 53 -2.00 -3.84 -0.90
CA GLN A 53 -3.39 -4.30 -0.97
C GLN A 53 -3.48 -5.82 -0.84
N GLU A 54 -2.72 -6.56 -1.67
CA GLU A 54 -2.72 -8.02 -1.66
C GLU A 54 -2.16 -8.57 -0.34
N PHE A 55 -1.11 -7.96 0.19
CA PHE A 55 -0.50 -8.38 1.46
C PHE A 55 -1.49 -8.29 2.64
N MET A 56 -2.34 -7.26 2.68
CA MET A 56 -3.33 -7.10 3.74
C MET A 56 -4.48 -8.11 3.69
N GLN A 57 -4.75 -8.72 2.53
CA GLN A 57 -5.76 -9.77 2.40
C GLN A 57 -5.26 -11.15 2.86
N LEU A 58 -3.94 -11.32 3.01
CA LEU A 58 -3.34 -12.59 3.42
C LEU A 58 -3.50 -12.85 4.92
N PRO A 59 -3.69 -14.11 5.34
CA PRO A 59 -3.54 -14.50 6.74
C PRO A 59 -2.13 -14.19 7.26
N ALA A 60 -2.00 -13.92 8.56
CA ALA A 60 -0.72 -13.55 9.18
C ALA A 60 0.43 -14.55 8.91
N LYS A 61 0.10 -15.86 8.80
CA LYS A 61 1.09 -16.89 8.45
C LYS A 61 1.67 -16.67 7.04
N ASP A 62 0.81 -16.34 6.08
CA ASP A 62 1.19 -16.19 4.67
C ASP A 62 1.88 -14.84 4.44
N GLN A 63 1.49 -13.80 5.17
CA GLN A 63 2.23 -12.53 5.25
C GLN A 63 3.69 -12.75 5.68
N HIS A 64 3.91 -13.52 6.76
CA HIS A 64 5.26 -13.83 7.22
C HIS A 64 6.06 -14.65 6.20
N ALA A 65 5.42 -15.62 5.53
CA ALA A 65 6.05 -16.45 4.51
C ALA A 65 6.46 -15.61 3.29
N LEU A 66 5.58 -14.76 2.79
CA LEU A 66 5.85 -13.85 1.67
C LEU A 66 6.98 -12.88 2.01
N LEU A 67 6.96 -12.29 3.21
CA LEU A 67 8.02 -11.38 3.65
C LEU A 67 9.37 -12.09 3.76
N ALA A 68 9.40 -13.35 4.19
CA ALA A 68 10.62 -14.16 4.22
C ALA A 68 11.15 -14.44 2.80
N ASP A 69 10.27 -14.77 1.85
CA ASP A 69 10.63 -14.98 0.44
C ASP A 69 11.23 -13.71 -0.18
N ILE A 70 10.57 -12.56 -0.05
CA ILE A 70 11.07 -11.26 -0.53
C ILE A 70 12.45 -10.93 0.08
N LYS A 71 12.63 -11.18 1.39
CA LYS A 71 13.92 -11.00 2.07
C LYS A 71 15.01 -11.93 1.52
N SER A 72 14.67 -13.15 1.13
CA SER A 72 15.63 -14.11 0.56
C SER A 72 16.10 -13.69 -0.84
N ARG A 73 15.16 -13.21 -1.68
CA ARG A 73 15.44 -12.74 -3.05
C ARG A 73 16.26 -11.45 -3.05
N SER A 74 15.92 -10.50 -2.19
CA SER A 74 16.67 -9.24 -2.05
C SER A 74 18.09 -9.45 -1.50
N LYS A 75 18.30 -10.43 -0.59
CA LYS A 75 19.64 -10.81 -0.14
C LYS A 75 20.45 -11.48 -1.23
N THR A 76 19.84 -12.39 -1.99
CA THR A 76 20.48 -13.10 -3.12
C THR A 76 20.97 -12.11 -4.19
N ASN A 77 20.24 -11.01 -4.41
CA ASN A 77 20.60 -10.01 -5.41
C ASN A 77 21.70 -9.02 -4.96
N ARG A 78 22.11 -9.03 -3.68
CA ARG A 78 23.18 -8.16 -3.15
C ARG A 78 24.57 -8.81 -3.18
N VAL A 79 24.66 -10.06 -3.65
CA VAL A 79 25.92 -10.84 -3.71
C VAL A 79 26.36 -11.08 -5.16
N ARG A 80 25.89 -10.26 -6.10
CA ARG A 80 26.38 -10.21 -7.49
C ARG A 80 26.84 -8.82 -7.84
#